data_AF-A0A0L0F4L1-F1
#
_entry.id   AF-A0A0L0F4L1-F1
#
_cell.length_a   1.000
_cell.length_b   1.000
_cell.length_c   1.000
_cell.angle_alpha   90.00
_cell.angle_beta   90.00
_cell.angle_gamma   90.00
#
_symmetry.space_group_name_H-M   'P 1'
#
loop_
_entity.id
_entity.type
_entity.pdbx_description
1 polymer ?
#
loop_
_entity_poly.entity_id
_entity_poly.type
_entity_poly.pdbx_seq_one_letter_code
_entity_poly.pdbx_strand_id
1 'polypeptide(L)'
;MPPEVTEDGEGPGEEDETNLFWAICKLYQIEDGKPTPHGVGTIRLNRFHKGPSEGRHRILYRDQSVIRELRLNLFLFPLLSPKLRGPKDVGMSFLQDQNGQKALQNYIVKFRDGASAEKFVKLIEENRGSD
;
A
#
# COMPACT_ATOMS: atom_id res chain seq x y z
N MET A 1 -15.54 -7.50 -18.33
CA MET A 1 -16.10 -7.54 -16.96
C MET A 1 -15.09 -6.86 -16.06
N PRO A 2 -15.42 -5.78 -15.35
CA PRO A 2 -14.55 -5.32 -14.27
C PRO A 2 -14.37 -6.47 -13.27
N PRO A 3 -13.19 -6.61 -12.64
CA PRO A 3 -12.97 -7.65 -11.63
C PRO A 3 -14.01 -7.52 -10.51
N GLU A 4 -14.51 -8.66 -10.05
CA GLU A 4 -15.44 -8.74 -8.91
C GLU A 4 -14.72 -8.22 -7.67
N VAL A 5 -15.05 -6.99 -7.25
CA VAL A 5 -14.54 -6.38 -6.01
C VAL A 5 -15.73 -6.29 -5.06
N THR A 6 -15.59 -6.83 -3.85
CA THR A 6 -16.64 -6.80 -2.82
C THR A 6 -16.98 -5.36 -2.43
N GLU A 7 -18.14 -5.15 -1.80
CA GLU A 7 -18.56 -3.82 -1.32
C GLU A 7 -17.50 -3.18 -0.41
N ASP A 8 -16.83 -4.00 0.41
CA ASP A 8 -15.74 -3.61 1.30
C ASP A 8 -14.43 -3.24 0.57
N GLY A 9 -14.30 -3.61 -0.70
CA GLY A 9 -13.14 -3.31 -1.55
C GLY A 9 -12.12 -4.45 -1.66
N GLU A 10 -12.49 -5.68 -1.32
CA GLU A 10 -11.64 -6.87 -1.54
C GLU A 10 -11.75 -7.33 -2.99
N GLY A 11 -10.62 -7.51 -3.66
CA GLY A 11 -10.58 -8.14 -4.97
C GLY A 11 -10.27 -9.64 -4.91
N PRO A 12 -10.30 -10.35 -6.04
CA PRO A 12 -9.94 -11.75 -6.11
C PRO A 12 -8.50 -11.97 -5.62
N GLY A 13 -8.29 -12.98 -4.77
CA GLY A 13 -6.98 -13.29 -4.19
C GLY A 13 -6.60 -12.44 -2.98
N GLU A 14 -7.56 -11.76 -2.36
CA GLU A 14 -7.44 -11.12 -1.03
C GLU A 14 -8.20 -11.91 0.07
N GLU A 15 -8.83 -13.04 -0.28
CA GLU A 15 -9.75 -13.81 0.58
C GLU A 15 -9.05 -14.51 1.76
N ASP A 16 -7.76 -14.84 1.60
CA ASP A 16 -6.94 -15.52 2.61
C ASP A 16 -6.03 -14.54 3.40
N GLU A 17 -6.51 -13.30 3.58
CA GLU A 17 -5.79 -12.23 4.26
C GLU A 17 -6.58 -11.60 5.40
N THR A 18 -5.87 -11.26 6.47
CA THR A 18 -6.42 -10.44 7.56
C THR A 18 -5.99 -9.00 7.38
N ASN A 19 -6.96 -8.08 7.35
CA ASN A 19 -6.68 -6.66 7.35
C ASN A 19 -6.21 -6.18 8.73
N LEU A 20 -4.98 -5.67 8.82
CA LEU A 20 -4.40 -5.07 10.03
C LEU A 20 -4.62 -3.56 10.10
N PHE A 21 -4.78 -2.94 8.93
CA PHE A 21 -5.00 -1.51 8.78
C PHE A 21 -5.82 -1.23 7.53
N TRP A 22 -6.72 -0.26 7.65
CA TRP A 22 -7.52 0.25 6.56
C TRP A 22 -7.72 1.76 6.74
N ALA A 23 -7.59 2.51 5.66
CA ALA A 23 -7.94 3.93 5.65
C ALA A 23 -8.25 4.43 4.23
N ILE A 24 -9.09 5.46 4.14
CA ILE A 24 -9.24 6.26 2.93
C ILE A 24 -8.08 7.26 2.86
N CYS A 25 -7.40 7.32 1.72
CA CYS A 25 -6.27 8.19 1.51
C CYS A 25 -6.17 8.65 0.05
N LYS A 26 -5.24 9.57 -0.22
CA LYS A 26 -4.78 9.90 -1.57
C LYS A 26 -3.41 9.30 -1.80
N LEU A 27 -3.22 8.64 -2.94
CA LEU A 27 -1.91 8.12 -3.35
C LEU A 27 -1.29 9.06 -4.40
N TYR A 28 -0.01 9.33 -4.25
CA TYR A 28 0.81 10.04 -5.22
C TYR A 28 2.04 9.20 -5.53
N GLN A 29 2.44 9.13 -6.79
CA GLN A 29 3.73 8.59 -7.21
C GLN A 29 4.62 9.76 -7.60
N ILE A 30 5.89 9.73 -7.18
CA ILE A 30 6.86 10.76 -7.56
C ILE A 30 7.57 10.30 -8.82
N GLU A 31 7.30 10.97 -9.93
CA GLU A 31 7.89 10.74 -11.24
C GLU A 31 8.62 12.02 -11.64
N ASP A 32 9.89 11.90 -12.05
CA ASP A 32 10.74 13.05 -12.40
C ASP A 32 10.75 14.18 -11.34
N GLY A 33 10.71 13.78 -10.07
CA GLY A 33 10.68 14.71 -8.92
C GLY A 33 9.34 15.40 -8.67
N LYS A 34 8.28 15.06 -9.41
CA LYS A 34 6.95 15.66 -9.30
C LYS A 34 5.92 14.64 -8.81
N PRO A 35 4.99 15.03 -7.91
CA PRO A 35 3.91 14.15 -7.47
C PRO A 35 2.80 14.04 -8.53
N THR A 36 2.69 12.87 -9.15
CA THR A 36 1.56 12.47 -10.00
C THR A 36 0.47 11.82 -9.13
N PRO A 37 -0.78 12.33 -9.13
CA PRO A 37 -1.85 11.77 -8.31
C PRO A 37 -2.44 10.48 -8.91
N HIS A 38 -2.58 9.45 -8.09
CA HIS A 38 -3.31 8.20 -8.40
C HIS A 38 -4.76 8.21 -7.87
N GLY A 39 -5.25 9.38 -7.47
CA GLY A 39 -6.64 9.58 -7.02
C GLY A 39 -6.85 9.39 -5.52
N VAL A 40 -8.13 9.31 -5.13
CA VAL A 40 -8.57 8.92 -3.79
C VAL A 40 -8.88 7.42 -3.82
N GLY A 41 -8.50 6.72 -2.77
CA GLY A 41 -8.60 5.28 -2.71
C GLY A 41 -8.57 4.79 -1.28
N THR A 42 -8.55 3.47 -1.18
CA THR A 42 -8.44 2.75 0.07
C THR A 42 -7.07 2.10 0.12
N ILE A 43 -6.31 2.38 1.18
CA ILE A 43 -5.08 1.66 1.48
C ILE A 43 -5.33 0.63 2.57
N ARG A 44 -4.71 -0.53 2.42
CA ARG A 44 -4.79 -1.66 3.33
C ARG A 44 -3.40 -2.20 3.64
N LEU A 45 -3.18 -2.60 4.90
CA LEU A 45 -2.09 -3.48 5.28
C LEU A 45 -2.69 -4.84 5.65
N ASN A 46 -2.34 -5.85 4.90
CA ASN A 46 -2.89 -7.19 5.04
C ASN A 46 -1.80 -8.19 5.46
N ARG A 47 -2.20 -9.22 6.22
CA ARG A 47 -1.38 -10.38 6.56
C ARG A 47 -1.97 -11.63 5.92
N PHE A 48 -1.18 -12.38 5.17
CA PHE A 48 -1.60 -13.67 4.62
C PHE A 48 -1.69 -14.71 5.74
N HIS A 49 -2.78 -15.47 5.77
CA HIS A 49 -2.98 -16.52 6.78
C HIS A 49 -2.94 -17.94 6.21
N LYS A 50 -2.82 -18.11 4.88
CA LYS A 50 -2.68 -19.40 4.21
C LYS A 50 -1.80 -19.30 2.96
N GLY A 51 -1.33 -20.45 2.49
CA GLY A 51 -0.65 -20.61 1.21
C GLY A 51 0.84 -20.23 1.22
N PRO A 52 1.48 -20.12 0.05
CA PRO A 52 2.93 -19.90 -0.05
C PRO A 52 3.43 -18.57 0.54
N SER A 53 2.51 -17.63 0.79
CA SER A 53 2.82 -16.33 1.39
C SER A 53 2.38 -16.23 2.85
N GLU A 54 1.95 -17.33 3.48
CA GLU A 54 1.51 -17.34 4.88
C GLU A 54 2.49 -16.64 5.81
N GLY A 55 1.97 -15.77 6.68
CA GLY A 55 2.75 -14.96 7.62
C GLY A 55 3.39 -13.71 7.01
N ARG A 56 3.41 -13.56 5.68
CA ARG A 56 3.88 -12.34 5.03
C ARG A 56 2.82 -11.25 5.09
N HIS A 57 3.28 -10.02 4.92
CA HIS A 57 2.44 -8.83 4.90
C HIS A 57 2.55 -8.10 3.57
N ARG A 58 1.48 -7.42 3.15
CA ARG A 58 1.49 -6.54 1.99
C ARG A 58 0.67 -5.27 2.20
N ILE A 59 1.11 -4.21 1.54
CA ILE A 59 0.36 -2.97 1.35
C ILE A 59 -0.39 -3.07 0.02
N LEU A 60 -1.69 -2.81 0.06
CA LEU A 60 -2.53 -2.68 -1.11
C LEU A 60 -3.14 -1.29 -1.17
N TYR A 61 -3.19 -0.69 -2.35
CA TYR A 61 -4.03 0.48 -2.60
C TYR A 61 -4.90 0.23 -3.82
N ARG A 62 -6.21 0.42 -3.65
CA ARG A 62 -7.18 0.44 -4.74
C ARG A 62 -7.82 1.80 -4.83
N ASP A 63 -7.89 2.36 -6.04
CA ASP A 63 -8.60 3.62 -6.24
C ASP A 63 -10.12 3.45 -6.02
N GLN A 64 -10.81 4.55 -5.70
CA GLN A 64 -12.26 4.56 -5.50
C GLN A 64 -13.06 4.81 -6.79
N SER A 65 -12.43 4.75 -7.97
CA SER A 65 -13.18 4.81 -9.22
C SER A 65 -14.10 3.58 -9.35
N VAL A 66 -15.03 3.63 -10.30
CA VAL A 66 -15.93 2.51 -10.60
C VAL A 66 -15.15 1.22 -10.90
N ILE A 67 -13.94 1.32 -11.44
CA ILE A 67 -13.11 0.18 -11.85
C ILE A 67 -12.32 -0.40 -10.66
N ARG A 68 -12.11 0.39 -9.59
CA ARG A 68 -11.36 0.01 -8.37
C ARG A 68 -9.99 -0.61 -8.67
N GLU A 69 -9.22 0.03 -9.54
CA GLU A 69 -7.94 -0.48 -10.04
C GLU A 69 -6.90 -0.58 -8.91
N LEU A 70 -6.14 -1.68 -8.91
CA LEU A 70 -5.05 -1.89 -7.97
C LEU A 70 -3.82 -1.09 -8.41
N ARG A 71 -3.50 -0.01 -7.70
CA ARG A 71 -2.37 0.89 -8.05
C ARG A 71 -1.10 0.61 -7.26
N LEU A 72 -1.21 -0.01 -6.09
CA LEU A 72 -0.07 -0.41 -5.27
C LEU A 72 -0.30 -1.82 -4.74
N ASN A 73 0.66 -2.69 -4.94
CA ASN A 73 0.72 -4.02 -4.35
C ASN A 73 2.17 -4.30 -3.96
N LEU A 74 2.46 -4.13 -2.68
CA LEU A 74 3.82 -4.18 -2.15
C LEU A 74 3.91 -5.11 -0.96
N PHE A 75 4.62 -6.22 -1.10
CA PHE A 75 5.02 -7.01 0.07
C PHE A 75 5.92 -6.18 0.98
N LEU A 76 5.71 -6.29 2.29
CA LEU A 76 6.69 -5.74 3.22
C LEU A 76 7.99 -6.55 3.14
N PHE A 77 9.11 -5.85 3.30
CA PHE A 77 10.45 -6.41 3.32
C PHE A 77 11.32 -5.61 4.30
N PRO A 78 12.39 -6.18 4.88
CA PRO A 78 13.11 -5.57 6.00
C PRO A 78 13.63 -4.15 5.74
N LEU A 79 14.05 -3.87 4.50
CA LEU A 79 14.59 -2.57 4.08
C LEU A 79 13.52 -1.52 3.74
N LEU A 80 12.22 -1.86 3.79
CA LEU A 80 11.15 -0.89 3.55
C LEU A 80 11.06 0.09 4.73
N SER A 81 11.44 1.34 4.48
CA SER A 81 11.44 2.40 5.49
C SER A 81 10.37 3.45 5.17
N PRO A 82 9.13 3.30 5.70
CA PRO A 82 8.14 4.35 5.62
C PRO A 82 8.55 5.55 6.49
N LYS A 83 8.34 6.78 5.99
CA LYS A 83 8.68 8.00 6.73
C LYS A 83 7.54 8.99 6.72
N LEU A 84 7.24 9.59 7.88
CA LEU A 84 6.39 10.77 7.91
C LEU A 84 7.09 11.91 7.16
N ARG A 85 6.36 12.55 6.24
CA ARG A 85 6.79 13.70 5.44
C ARG A 85 6.03 14.97 5.81
N GLY A 86 5.06 14.84 6.70
CA GLY A 86 4.23 15.88 7.28
C GLY A 86 3.25 15.24 8.27
N PRO A 87 2.34 16.03 8.87
CA PRO A 87 1.42 15.51 9.89
C PRO A 87 0.47 14.41 9.40
N LYS A 88 0.26 14.28 8.08
CA LYS A 88 -0.69 13.33 7.49
C LYS A 88 -0.12 12.57 6.28
N ASP A 89 1.15 12.80 5.98
CA ASP A 89 1.77 12.36 4.73
C ASP A 89 2.86 11.33 5.04
N VAL A 90 2.78 10.15 4.44
CA VAL A 90 3.75 9.06 4.58
C VAL A 90 4.44 8.84 3.24
N GLY A 91 5.76 8.98 3.20
CA GLY A 91 6.59 8.64 2.05
C GLY A 91 7.11 7.22 2.12
N MET A 92 7.13 6.51 0.99
CA MET A 92 7.71 5.19 0.83
C MET A 92 8.55 5.13 -0.45
N SER A 93 9.75 4.57 -0.34
CA SER A 93 10.66 4.39 -1.47
C SER A 93 11.15 2.95 -1.51
N PHE A 94 11.06 2.29 -2.66
CA PHE A 94 11.47 0.90 -2.83
C PHE A 94 11.85 0.60 -4.28
N LEU A 95 12.70 -0.41 -4.49
CA LEU A 95 12.99 -0.91 -5.82
C LEU A 95 11.90 -1.90 -6.23
N GLN A 96 11.35 -1.73 -7.43
CA GLN A 96 10.41 -2.67 -8.03
C GLN A 96 10.96 -3.14 -9.37
N ASP A 97 10.82 -4.43 -9.67
CA ASP A 97 11.08 -4.93 -11.01
C ASP A 97 9.98 -4.47 -11.95
N GLN A 98 10.38 -3.79 -13.03
CA GLN A 98 9.54 -3.40 -14.14
C GLN A 98 10.16 -3.96 -15.41
N ASN A 99 9.57 -5.03 -15.92
CA ASN A 99 10.00 -5.71 -17.15
C ASN A 99 11.48 -6.14 -17.13
N GLY A 100 11.95 -6.70 -16.02
CA GLY A 100 13.33 -7.18 -15.84
C GLY A 100 14.34 -6.08 -15.48
N GLN A 101 13.88 -4.86 -15.23
CA GLN A 101 14.71 -3.75 -14.75
C GLN A 101 14.24 -3.28 -13.38
N LYS A 102 15.19 -3.14 -12.44
CA LYS A 102 14.89 -2.53 -11.13
C LYS A 102 14.74 -1.03 -11.28
N ALA A 103 13.54 -0.53 -11.06
CA ALA A 103 13.23 0.90 -11.02
C ALA A 103 12.96 1.35 -9.58
N LEU A 104 13.48 2.51 -9.19
CA LEU A 104 13.15 3.13 -7.91
C LEU A 104 11.75 3.72 -7.99
N GLN A 105 10.86 3.21 -7.15
CA GLN A 105 9.51 3.71 -6.97
C GLN A 105 9.43 4.57 -5.72
N ASN A 106 8.78 5.73 -5.85
CA ASN A 106 8.60 6.69 -4.78
C ASN A 106 7.12 7.02 -4.67
N TYR A 107 6.52 6.77 -3.51
CA TYR A 107 5.12 7.04 -3.24
C TYR A 107 4.95 7.96 -2.03
N ILE A 108 3.90 8.77 -2.08
CA ILE A 108 3.38 9.51 -0.93
C ILE A 108 1.92 9.10 -0.72
N VAL A 109 1.61 8.67 0.49
CA VAL A 109 0.25 8.39 0.96
C VAL A 109 -0.19 9.52 1.87
N LYS A 110 -1.26 10.20 1.49
CA LYS A 110 -1.83 11.32 2.24
C LYS A 110 -3.14 10.90 2.90
N PHE A 111 -3.12 10.85 4.23
CA PHE A 111 -4.25 10.45 5.06
C PHE A 111 -5.17 11.62 5.41
N ARG A 112 -6.39 11.30 5.88
CA ARG A 112 -7.34 12.30 6.38
C ARG A 112 -6.85 12.96 7.68
N ASP A 113 -6.19 12.21 8.54
CA ASP A 113 -5.70 12.62 9.85
C ASP A 113 -4.30 12.04 10.13
N GLY A 114 -3.62 12.60 11.13
CA GLY A 114 -2.26 12.20 11.48
C GLY A 114 -2.17 10.91 12.27
N ALA A 115 -3.20 10.59 13.06
CA ALA A 115 -3.26 9.32 13.80
C ALA A 115 -3.22 8.12 12.84
N SER A 116 -3.91 8.21 11.69
CA SER A 116 -3.88 7.21 10.64
C SER A 116 -2.49 7.07 10.02
N ALA A 117 -1.81 8.19 9.75
CA ALA A 117 -0.45 8.18 9.20
C ALA A 117 0.57 7.54 10.16
N GLU A 118 0.51 7.91 11.44
CA GLU A 118 1.37 7.35 12.49
C GLU A 118 1.12 5.86 12.69
N LYS A 119 -0.17 5.45 12.78
CA LYS A 119 -0.56 4.04 12.91
C LYS A 119 -0.07 3.22 11.72
N PHE A 120 -0.19 3.76 10.50
CA PHE A 120 0.27 3.07 9.28
C PHE A 120 1.79 2.85 9.29
N VAL A 121 2.58 3.88 9.59
CA VAL A 121 4.05 3.78 9.72
C VAL A 121 4.41 2.74 10.77
N LYS A 122 3.81 2.83 11.97
CA LYS A 122 4.09 1.90 13.07
C LYS A 122 3.83 0.44 12.68
N LEU A 123 2.69 0.15 12.06
CA LEU A 123 2.35 -1.21 11.67
C LEU A 123 3.27 -1.76 10.58
N ILE A 124 3.75 -0.93 9.65
CA ILE A 124 4.75 -1.38 8.67
C ILE A 124 6.06 -1.74 9.37
N GLU A 125 6.55 -0.86 10.25
CA GLU A 125 7.80 -1.07 11.00
C GLU A 125 7.76 -2.35 11.85
N GLU A 126 6.62 -2.63 12.49
CA GLU A 126 6.41 -3.84 13.30
C GLU A 126 6.32 -5.14 12.48
N ASN A 127 5.88 -5.06 11.22
CA ASN A 127 5.53 -6.24 10.42
C ASN A 127 6.40 -6.46 9.17
N ARG A 128 7.37 -5.59 8.88
CA ARG A 128 8.25 -5.73 7.71
C ARG A 128 9.28 -6.86 7.79
N GLY A 129 9.37 -7.49 8.96
CA GLY A 129 10.36 -8.52 9.26
C GLY A 129 11.72 -7.92 9.63
N SER A 130 12.57 -8.73 10.26
CA SER A 130 13.99 -8.42 10.50
C SER A 130 14.83 -9.05 9.38
N ASP A 131 15.96 -8.41 9.04
CA ASP A 131 17.00 -9.02 8.18
C ASP A 131 17.65 -10.23 8.86
#